data_AF-A0A1Z9XBQ8-F1
#
_entry.id   AF-A0A1Z9XBQ8-F1
#
_cell.length_a   1.000
_cell.length_b   1.000
_cell.length_c   1.000
_cell.angle_alpha   90.00
_cell.angle_beta   90.00
_cell.angle_gamma   90.00
#
_symmetry.space_group_name_H-M   'P 1'
#
loop_
_entity.id
_entity.type
_entity.pdbx_description
1 polymer ?
#
loop_
_entity_poly.entity_id
_entity_poly.type
_entity_poly.pdbx_seq_one_letter_code
_entity_poly.pdbx_strand_id
1 'polypeptide(L)'
;MKTTSLKNSILITAFAVGFIWCFKAFELNFNINLSWLGVYPLALHGLLGIITAPLIHASLEHIFNNTLPMLVLGSFLIYGYPKTRWRVLITVWLLSGIGVWLFGRESYHIGASGLTHGVFFYLFVVSIFRRENTTPHRYLSTQRDLKCS
;
A
#
# COMPACT_ATOMS: atom_id res chain seq x y z
N MET A 1 12.46 -1.16 -21.28
CA MET A 1 11.64 -0.50 -20.24
C MET A 1 12.45 -0.49 -18.94
N LYS A 2 12.69 0.67 -18.32
CA LYS A 2 13.53 0.76 -17.10
C LYS A 2 12.80 0.14 -15.90
N THR A 3 13.25 -1.03 -15.45
CA THR A 3 12.89 -1.58 -14.15
C THR A 3 13.48 -0.68 -13.07
N THR A 4 12.67 -0.30 -12.07
CA THR A 4 13.18 0.50 -10.96
C THR A 4 14.09 -0.39 -10.11
N SER A 5 15.30 0.07 -9.78
CA SER A 5 16.19 -0.68 -8.88
C SER A 5 15.51 -0.88 -7.52
N LEU A 6 15.81 -1.99 -6.85
CA LEU A 6 15.31 -2.25 -5.48
C LEU A 6 15.68 -1.10 -4.54
N LYS A 7 16.92 -0.61 -4.63
CA LYS A 7 17.38 0.57 -3.88
C LYS A 7 16.49 1.78 -4.13
N ASN A 8 16.15 2.07 -5.38
CA ASN A 8 15.28 3.21 -5.70
C ASN A 8 13.86 3.00 -5.18
N SER A 9 13.35 1.77 -5.17
CA SER A 9 12.02 1.45 -4.67
C SER A 9 11.94 1.65 -3.15
N ILE A 10 12.98 1.22 -2.43
CA ILE A 10 13.13 1.48 -0.99
C ILE A 10 13.24 2.98 -0.73
N LEU A 11 14.07 3.71 -1.50
CA LEU A 11 14.23 5.15 -1.32
C LEU A 11 12.92 5.92 -1.56
N ILE A 12 12.16 5.59 -2.61
CA ILE A 12 10.86 6.23 -2.88
C ILE A 12 9.90 5.99 -1.71
N THR A 13 9.84 4.75 -1.23
CA THR A 13 8.92 4.38 -0.14
C THR A 13 9.35 5.02 1.18
N ALA A 14 10.65 5.03 1.48
CA ALA A 14 11.21 5.69 2.65
C ALA A 14 10.98 7.20 2.64
N PHE A 15 11.07 7.84 1.47
CA PHE A 15 10.72 9.24 1.32
C PHE A 15 9.24 9.50 1.63
N ALA A 16 8.33 8.67 1.13
CA ALA A 16 6.89 8.79 1.42
C ALA A 16 6.60 8.59 2.92
N VAL A 17 7.24 7.60 3.56
CA VAL A 17 7.12 7.38 5.02
C VAL A 17 7.69 8.56 5.79
N GLY A 18 8.87 9.07 5.40
CA GLY A 18 9.47 10.24 6.01
C GLY A 18 8.56 11.48 5.92
N PHE A 19 7.89 11.67 4.79
CA PHE A 19 6.92 12.74 4.60
C PHE A 19 5.73 12.63 5.58
N ILE A 20 5.23 11.43 5.85
CA ILE A 20 4.18 11.19 6.85
C ILE A 20 4.70 11.47 8.27
N TRP A 21 5.93 11.08 8.57
CA TRP A 21 6.59 11.44 9.84
C TRP A 21 6.71 12.95 10.03
N CYS A 22 6.91 13.73 8.97
CA CYS A 22 6.89 15.19 9.05
C CYS A 22 5.54 15.73 9.54
N PHE A 23 4.40 15.16 9.13
CA PHE A 23 3.08 15.56 9.67
C PHE A 23 2.97 15.27 11.16
N LYS A 24 3.40 14.09 11.63
CA LYS A 24 3.37 13.78 13.06
C LYS A 24 4.32 14.64 13.87
N ALA A 25 5.52 14.91 13.33
CA ALA A 25 6.46 15.83 13.95
C ALA A 25 5.89 17.25 14.04
N PHE A 26 5.24 17.74 12.99
CA PHE A 26 4.56 19.04 12.99
C PHE A 26 3.45 19.08 14.06
N GLU A 27 2.60 18.06 14.13
CA GLU A 27 1.56 17.96 15.16
C GLU A 27 2.13 18.09 16.59
N LEU A 28 3.24 17.40 16.87
CA LEU A 28 3.90 17.41 18.17
C LEU A 28 4.61 18.74 18.49
N ASN A 29 5.26 19.36 17.50
CA ASN A 29 6.00 20.62 17.71
C ASN A 29 5.06 21.81 17.96
N PHE A 30 3.90 21.83 17.30
CA PHE A 30 2.94 22.93 17.41
C PHE A 30 1.79 22.64 18.39
N ASN A 31 1.76 21.44 18.99
CA ASN A 31 0.71 20.98 19.90
C ASN A 31 -0.71 21.20 19.34
N ILE A 32 -0.87 20.96 18.05
CA ILE A 32 -2.15 21.04 17.34
C ILE A 32 -2.73 19.64 17.18
N ASN A 33 -4.04 19.55 16.93
CA ASN A 33 -4.67 18.28 16.60
C ASN A 33 -5.05 18.27 15.12
N LEU A 34 -4.44 17.40 14.32
CA LEU A 34 -4.75 17.25 12.89
C LEU A 34 -5.75 16.14 12.60
N SER A 35 -6.30 15.47 13.63
CA SER A 35 -7.22 14.33 13.48
C SER A 35 -8.50 14.67 12.72
N TRP A 36 -8.90 15.95 12.69
CA TRP A 36 -10.03 16.43 11.90
C TRP A 36 -9.82 16.32 10.38
N LEU A 37 -8.57 16.17 9.93
CA LEU A 37 -8.22 15.80 8.55
C LEU A 37 -8.39 14.29 8.29
N GLY A 38 -8.97 13.53 9.22
CA GLY A 38 -9.34 12.14 9.04
C GLY A 38 -10.64 11.95 8.26
N VAL A 39 -10.91 10.71 7.88
CA VAL A 39 -12.21 10.33 7.31
C VAL A 39 -13.23 10.34 8.43
N TYR A 40 -14.24 11.21 8.33
CA TYR A 40 -15.43 11.15 9.18
C TYR A 40 -16.57 10.49 8.38
N PRO A 41 -17.06 9.31 8.79
CA PRO A 41 -18.03 8.56 7.99
C PRO A 41 -19.34 9.31 7.76
N LEU A 42 -19.89 9.15 6.56
CA LEU A 42 -21.18 9.71 6.09
C LEU A 42 -21.32 11.24 6.12
N ALA A 43 -20.29 11.97 6.55
CA ALA A 43 -20.30 13.43 6.55
C ALA A 43 -19.55 14.02 5.35
N LEU A 44 -20.08 15.11 4.77
CA LEU A 44 -19.46 15.79 3.63
C LEU A 44 -18.06 16.33 3.95
N HIS A 45 -17.86 16.90 5.14
CA HIS A 45 -16.55 17.38 5.58
C HIS A 45 -15.52 16.23 5.75
N GLY A 46 -16.00 15.02 6.05
CA GLY A 46 -15.17 13.82 6.18
C GLY A 46 -14.62 13.29 4.86
N LEU A 47 -15.13 13.74 3.70
CA LEU A 47 -14.62 13.35 2.38
C LEU A 47 -13.20 13.86 2.14
N LEU A 48 -12.82 15.00 2.72
CA LEU A 48 -11.44 15.49 2.68
C LEU A 48 -10.47 14.44 3.23
N GLY A 49 -10.90 13.73 4.28
CA GLY A 49 -10.19 12.65 4.90
C GLY A 49 -9.81 11.51 3.97
N ILE A 50 -10.53 11.27 2.87
CA ILE A 50 -10.18 10.22 1.91
C ILE A 50 -8.77 10.48 1.34
N ILE A 51 -8.43 11.76 1.16
CA ILE A 51 -7.14 12.19 0.66
C ILE A 51 -6.15 12.36 1.82
N THR A 52 -6.55 12.98 2.93
CA THR A 52 -5.60 13.41 3.96
C THR A 52 -5.35 12.37 5.06
N ALA A 53 -6.28 11.44 5.31
CA ALA A 53 -6.20 10.52 6.44
C ALA A 53 -4.91 9.66 6.48
N PRO A 54 -4.37 9.14 5.35
CA PRO A 54 -3.12 8.37 5.41
C PRO A 54 -1.90 9.16 5.86
N LEU A 55 -1.96 10.50 5.84
CA LEU A 55 -0.87 11.37 6.29
C LEU A 55 -0.90 11.61 7.81
N ILE A 56 -2.05 11.44 8.45
CA ILE A 56 -2.29 11.81 9.85
C ILE A 56 -2.34 10.54 10.71
N HIS A 57 -1.77 10.58 11.92
CA HIS A 57 -1.73 9.41 12.82
C HIS A 57 -2.01 9.82 14.27
N ALA A 58 -2.91 9.07 14.92
CA ALA A 58 -3.40 9.36 16.28
C ALA A 58 -2.28 9.41 17.34
N SER A 59 -1.31 8.49 17.26
CA SER A 59 -0.24 8.35 18.24
C SER A 59 1.09 7.99 17.58
N LEU A 60 2.19 8.11 18.33
CA LEU A 60 3.51 7.63 17.89
C LEU A 60 3.48 6.12 17.62
N GLU A 61 2.88 5.34 18.50
CA GLU A 61 2.70 3.91 18.31
C GLU A 61 1.96 3.59 17.00
N HIS A 62 0.91 4.34 16.68
CA HIS A 62 0.14 4.15 15.46
C HIS A 62 0.97 4.37 14.19
N ILE A 63 1.79 5.44 14.12
CA ILE A 63 2.67 5.67 12.96
C ILE A 63 3.83 4.67 12.91
N PHE A 64 4.38 4.25 14.05
CA PHE A 64 5.41 3.21 14.11
C PHE A 64 4.90 1.88 13.55
N ASN A 65 3.69 1.45 13.95
CA ASN A 65 3.09 0.20 13.49
C ASN A 65 2.76 0.20 11.99
N ASN A 66 2.58 1.37 11.37
CA ASN A 66 2.39 1.48 9.92
C ASN A 66 3.70 1.63 9.14
N THR A 67 4.78 2.10 9.78
CA THR A 67 6.07 2.37 9.11
C THR A 67 6.63 1.12 8.43
N LEU A 68 6.73 -0.01 9.16
CA LEU A 68 7.31 -1.24 8.60
C LEU A 68 6.46 -1.81 7.44
N PRO A 69 5.13 -2.00 7.58
CA PRO A 69 4.30 -2.45 6.46
C PRO A 69 4.37 -1.52 5.25
N MET A 70 4.35 -0.20 5.45
CA MET A 70 4.47 0.76 4.35
C MET A 70 5.80 0.60 3.61
N LEU A 71 6.92 0.54 4.34
CA LEU A 71 8.25 0.36 3.75
C LEU A 71 8.36 -0.93 2.94
N VAL A 72 7.94 -2.06 3.53
CA VAL A 72 8.08 -3.38 2.89
C VAL A 72 7.12 -3.52 1.70
N LEU A 73 5.83 -3.31 1.92
CA LEU A 73 4.80 -3.52 0.91
C LEU A 73 4.89 -2.48 -0.21
N GLY A 74 5.15 -1.21 0.14
CA GLY A 74 5.39 -0.15 -0.83
C GLY A 74 6.60 -0.46 -1.71
N SER A 75 7.71 -0.89 -1.12
CA SER A 75 8.92 -1.27 -1.88
C SER A 75 8.65 -2.44 -2.82
N PHE A 76 7.95 -3.49 -2.36
CA PHE A 76 7.58 -4.63 -3.20
C PHE A 76 6.64 -4.25 -4.33
N LEU A 77 5.66 -3.38 -4.07
CA LEU A 77 4.75 -2.90 -5.10
C LEU A 77 5.52 -2.08 -6.17
N ILE A 78 6.37 -1.15 -5.74
CA ILE A 78 7.12 -0.25 -6.64
C ILE A 78 8.15 -1.02 -7.48
N TYR A 79 8.80 -2.01 -6.88
CA TYR A 79 9.80 -2.86 -7.52
C TYR A 79 9.17 -3.91 -8.42
N GLY A 80 8.20 -4.67 -7.90
CA GLY A 80 7.61 -5.83 -8.57
C GLY A 80 6.61 -5.49 -9.68
N TYR A 81 6.00 -4.29 -9.64
CA TYR A 81 4.89 -3.92 -10.52
C TYR A 81 5.08 -2.55 -11.19
N PRO A 82 6.16 -2.30 -11.96
CA PRO A 82 6.50 -0.97 -12.47
C PRO A 82 5.43 -0.34 -13.39
N LYS A 83 4.59 -1.17 -14.04
CA LYS A 83 3.50 -0.69 -14.92
C LYS A 83 2.23 -0.32 -14.16
N THR A 84 1.94 -0.98 -13.03
CA THR A 84 0.65 -0.85 -12.34
C THR A 84 0.75 -0.23 -10.96
N ARG A 85 1.95 -0.10 -10.37
CA ARG A 85 2.19 0.38 -8.99
C ARG A 85 1.40 1.63 -8.61
N TRP A 86 1.37 2.64 -9.47
CA TRP A 86 0.71 3.92 -9.17
C TRP A 86 -0.81 3.79 -9.24
N ARG A 87 -1.32 3.04 -10.24
CA ARG A 87 -2.75 2.76 -10.36
C ARG A 87 -3.26 1.98 -9.16
N VAL A 88 -2.50 0.97 -8.72
CA VAL A 88 -2.81 0.17 -7.52
C VAL A 88 -2.81 1.05 -6.28
N LEU A 89 -1.77 1.85 -6.06
CA LEU A 89 -1.70 2.76 -4.90
C LEU A 89 -2.89 3.72 -4.85
N ILE A 90 -3.19 4.41 -5.95
CA ILE A 90 -4.32 5.36 -6.01
C ILE A 90 -5.65 4.64 -5.79
N THR A 91 -5.84 3.48 -6.42
CA THR A 91 -7.08 2.70 -6.29
C THR A 91 -7.27 2.23 -4.86
N VAL A 92 -6.25 1.63 -4.24
CA VAL A 92 -6.31 1.18 -2.85
C VAL A 92 -6.54 2.34 -1.89
N TRP A 93 -5.84 3.46 -2.09
CA TRP A 93 -6.00 4.66 -1.27
C TRP A 93 -7.45 5.14 -1.31
N LEU A 94 -7.98 5.41 -2.50
CA LEU A 94 -9.33 5.94 -2.65
C LEU A 94 -10.39 4.95 -2.19
N LEU A 95 -10.30 3.67 -2.58
CA LEU A 95 -11.29 2.66 -2.19
C LEU A 95 -11.29 2.39 -0.70
N SER A 96 -10.12 2.37 -0.05
CA SER A 96 -10.06 2.20 1.41
C SER A 96 -10.68 3.42 2.13
N GLY A 97 -10.36 4.64 1.69
CA GLY A 97 -10.97 5.85 2.25
C GLY A 97 -12.48 5.93 2.02
N ILE A 98 -12.96 5.62 0.82
CA ILE A 98 -14.40 5.56 0.50
C ILE A 98 -15.09 4.47 1.32
N GLY A 99 -14.47 3.29 1.46
CA GLY A 99 -15.01 2.20 2.28
C GLY A 99 -15.16 2.61 3.75
N VAL A 100 -14.15 3.27 4.31
CA VAL A 100 -14.23 3.84 5.67
C VAL A 100 -15.30 4.92 5.75
N TRP A 101 -15.43 5.77 4.74
CA TRP A 101 -16.45 6.82 4.74
C TRP A 101 -17.89 6.27 4.71
N LEU A 102 -18.11 5.16 3.99
CA LEU A 102 -19.43 4.51 3.88
C LEU A 102 -19.78 3.65 5.09
N PHE A 103 -18.79 2.91 5.63
CA PHE A 103 -19.04 1.83 6.59
C PHE A 103 -18.34 2.00 7.94
N GLY A 104 -17.57 3.08 8.13
CA GLY A 104 -16.85 3.34 9.37
C GLY A 104 -17.78 3.78 10.50
N ARG A 105 -17.33 3.56 11.74
CA ARG A 105 -18.01 4.10 12.95
C ARG A 105 -17.87 5.62 13.04
N GLU A 106 -18.79 6.28 13.75
CA GLU A 106 -18.85 7.73 13.98
C GLU A 106 -17.66 8.30 14.78
N SER A 107 -16.47 8.27 14.18
CA SER A 107 -15.22 8.78 14.72
C SER A 107 -14.30 9.15 13.55
N TYR A 108 -13.36 10.07 13.75
CA TYR A 108 -12.32 10.31 12.76
C TYR A 108 -11.42 9.07 12.60
N HIS A 109 -11.35 8.57 11.37
CA HIS A 109 -10.44 7.50 10.98
C HIS A 109 -9.23 8.11 10.30
N ILE A 110 -8.06 7.90 10.89
CA ILE A 110 -6.76 8.40 10.43
C ILE A 110 -5.78 7.24 10.32
N GLY A 111 -4.71 7.43 9.56
CA GLY A 111 -3.61 6.49 9.42
C GLY A 111 -3.59 5.79 8.06
N ALA A 112 -2.42 5.24 7.73
CA ALA A 112 -2.16 4.57 6.46
C ALA A 112 -2.53 3.08 6.45
N SER A 113 -3.25 2.58 7.47
CA SER A 113 -3.57 1.16 7.60
C SER A 113 -4.44 0.64 6.45
N GLY A 114 -5.42 1.42 5.98
CA GLY A 114 -6.21 1.06 4.80
C GLY A 114 -5.35 0.87 3.55
N LEU A 115 -4.33 1.71 3.38
CA LEU A 115 -3.36 1.61 2.28
C LEU A 115 -2.50 0.35 2.40
N THR A 116 -1.97 0.05 3.59
CA THR A 116 -1.10 -1.11 3.80
C THR A 116 -1.87 -2.42 3.64
N HIS A 117 -3.09 -2.54 4.18
CA HIS A 117 -3.92 -3.73 4.03
C HIS A 117 -4.34 -3.96 2.57
N GLY A 118 -4.75 -2.91 1.86
CA GLY A 118 -5.15 -3.06 0.45
C GLY A 118 -3.97 -3.40 -0.47
N VAL A 119 -2.78 -2.82 -0.25
CA VAL A 119 -1.57 -3.21 -0.98
C VAL A 119 -1.16 -4.64 -0.63
N PHE A 120 -1.22 -5.04 0.64
CA PHE A 120 -0.99 -6.42 1.06
C PHE A 120 -1.91 -7.39 0.32
N PHE A 121 -3.22 -7.12 0.32
CA PHE A 121 -4.21 -7.97 -0.35
C PHE A 121 -3.95 -8.06 -1.86
N TYR A 122 -3.67 -6.93 -2.53
CA TYR A 122 -3.30 -6.93 -3.94
C TYR A 122 -2.07 -7.81 -4.21
N LEU A 123 -0.99 -7.61 -3.44
CA LEU A 123 0.23 -8.39 -3.61
C LEU A 123 0.01 -9.87 -3.35
N PHE A 124 -0.76 -10.21 -2.33
CA PHE A 124 -1.12 -11.58 -1.97
C PHE A 124 -1.89 -12.27 -3.11
N VAL A 125 -2.95 -11.63 -3.59
CA VAL A 125 -3.79 -12.13 -4.69
C VAL A 125 -2.94 -12.36 -5.95
N VAL A 126 -2.16 -11.38 -6.37
CA VAL A 126 -1.34 -11.54 -7.59
C VAL A 126 -0.23 -12.59 -7.40
N SER A 127 0.30 -12.75 -6.19
CA SER A 127 1.31 -13.78 -5.90
C SER A 127 0.73 -15.19 -6.00
N ILE A 128 -0.52 -15.40 -5.59
CA ILE A 128 -1.22 -16.69 -5.77
C ILE A 128 -1.39 -16.97 -7.26
N PHE A 129 -2.02 -16.05 -8.00
CA PHE A 129 -2.33 -16.24 -9.43
C PHE A 129 -1.10 -16.33 -10.34
N ARG A 130 0.05 -15.80 -9.92
CA ARG A 130 1.29 -15.91 -10.69
C ARG A 130 1.96 -17.28 -10.57
N ARG A 131 1.71 -18.03 -9.49
CA ARG A 131 2.37 -19.33 -9.24
C ARG A 131 1.89 -20.42 -10.20
N GLU A 132 0.68 -20.29 -10.73
CA GLU A 132 -0.03 -21.32 -11.51
C GLU A 132 0.47 -21.46 -12.96
N ASN A 133 1.15 -20.44 -13.51
CA ASN A 133 1.65 -20.46 -14.89
C ASN A 133 3.03 -21.10 -15.05
N THR A 134 3.56 -21.74 -14.00
CA THR A 134 4.85 -22.44 -14.06
C THR A 134 4.62 -23.92 -14.38
N THR A 135 3.89 -24.21 -15.47
CA THR A 135 3.81 -25.58 -16.00
C THR A 135 5.13 -25.87 -16.71
N PRO A 136 5.96 -26.83 -16.24
CA PRO A 136 7.15 -27.22 -16.97
C PRO A 136 6.71 -28.08 -18.17
N HIS A 137 6.29 -27.45 -19.26
CA HIS A 137 6.00 -28.15 -20.53
C HIS A 137 7.25 -28.75 -21.18
N ARG A 138 8.43 -28.66 -20.56
CA ARG A 138 9.72 -29.01 -21.16
C ARG A 138 10.23 -30.43 -20.88
N TYR A 139 9.42 -31.30 -20.26
CA TYR A 139 9.82 -32.69 -19.98
C TYR A 139 9.15 -33.74 -20.88
N LEU A 140 8.16 -33.39 -21.70
CA LEU A 140 7.40 -34.36 -22.51
C LEU A 140 7.84 -34.45 -23.99
N SER A 141 8.81 -33.66 -24.43
CA SER A 141 9.41 -33.79 -25.77
C SER A 141 10.63 -34.72 -25.75
N THR A 142 11.50 -34.64 -24.73
CA THR A 142 12.79 -35.36 -24.71
C THR A 142 12.66 -36.87 -24.42
N GLN A 143 11.55 -37.31 -23.80
CA GLN A 143 11.29 -38.75 -23.54
C GLN A 143 10.75 -39.51 -24.76
N ARG A 144 10.28 -38.79 -25.79
CA ARG A 144 9.84 -39.42 -27.06
C ARG A 144 11.01 -39.76 -27.97
N ASP A 145 12.08 -38.98 -27.90
CA ASP A 145 13.26 -39.15 -28.76
C ASP A 145 14.19 -40.27 -28.26
N LEU A 146 14.18 -40.57 -26.95
CA LEU A 146 15.00 -41.64 -26.36
C LEU A 146 14.41 -43.05 -26.49
N LYS A 147 13.18 -43.17 -27.00
CA LYS A 147 12.51 -44.48 -27.18
C LYS A 147 12.62 -45.04 -28.61
N CYS A 148 13.29 -44.32 -29.51
CA CYS A 148 13.42 -44.66 -30.93
C CYS A 148 14.87 -44.88 -31.41
N SER A 149 15.86 -45.02 -30.52
CA SER A 149 17.25 -45.37 -30.88
C SER A 149 17.67 -46.73 -30.35
#